data_AF-A0AA40EUK2-F1
#
_entry.id   AF-A0AA40EUK2-F1
#
_cell.length_a   1.000
_cell.length_b   1.000
_cell.length_c   1.000
_cell.angle_alpha   90.00
_cell.angle_beta   90.00
_cell.angle_gamma   90.00
#
_symmetry.space_group_name_H-M   'P 1'
#
loop_
_entity.id
_entity.type
_entity.pdbx_description
1 polymer ?
#
loop_
_entity_poly.entity_id
_entity_poly.type
_entity_poly.pdbx_seq_one_letter_code
_entity_poly.pdbx_strand_id
1 'polypeptide(L)'
;PLPILNALNGHCTGSKATGEWKKSGICIKTSTCNKYKGATKDGACPYDADNVKCCLINECSGYPDGLQYYSSCDWTDNSICNDIRVTDKCAGGSNYKCC
;
A
#
# COMPACT_ATOMS: atom_id res chain seq x y z
N PRO A 1 21.51 -19.50 -4.92
CA PRO A 1 20.81 -18.29 -4.41
C PRO A 1 19.58 -18.00 -5.28
N LEU A 2 18.39 -18.36 -4.80
CA LEU A 2 17.13 -18.07 -5.49
C LEU A 2 16.98 -16.55 -5.63
N PRO A 3 16.50 -16.05 -6.78
CA PRO A 3 16.42 -14.63 -7.01
C PRO A 3 15.44 -14.04 -5.99
N ILE A 4 15.94 -13.08 -5.22
CA ILE A 4 15.17 -12.19 -4.35
C ILE A 4 14.27 -11.40 -5.29
N LEU A 5 13.16 -12.00 -5.73
CA LEU A 5 12.15 -11.34 -6.54
C LEU A 5 11.37 -10.44 -5.57
N ASN A 6 12.03 -9.32 -5.27
CA ASN A 6 11.56 -8.08 -4.71
C ASN A 6 10.24 -8.15 -3.96
N ALA A 7 10.31 -7.92 -2.64
CA ALA A 7 9.17 -7.44 -1.86
C ALA A 7 8.47 -6.22 -2.49
N LEU A 8 9.11 -5.53 -3.44
CA LEU A 8 8.55 -4.40 -4.17
C LEU A 8 7.21 -4.74 -4.84
N ASN A 9 6.21 -3.91 -4.55
CA ASN A 9 4.82 -4.06 -4.96
C ASN A 9 4.13 -5.34 -4.43
N GLY A 10 4.68 -5.95 -3.36
CA GLY A 10 4.07 -7.07 -2.65
C GLY A 10 3.49 -6.67 -1.29
N HIS A 11 2.76 -7.59 -0.67
CA HIS A 11 2.23 -7.41 0.68
C HIS A 11 3.34 -7.21 1.71
N CYS A 12 3.04 -6.43 2.74
CA CYS A 12 3.85 -6.39 3.93
C CYS A 12 3.68 -7.66 4.76
N THR A 13 4.72 -8.49 4.77
CA THR A 13 4.76 -9.76 5.51
C THR A 13 5.93 -9.86 6.48
N GLY A 14 6.67 -8.76 6.68
CA GLY A 14 7.75 -8.67 7.67
C GLY A 14 7.22 -8.77 9.11
N SER A 15 8.11 -8.99 10.08
CA SER A 15 7.73 -9.23 11.48
C SER A 15 6.96 -8.07 12.12
N LYS A 16 7.15 -6.84 11.64
CA LYS A 16 6.42 -5.65 12.09
C LYS A 16 5.15 -5.35 11.28
N ALA A 17 4.82 -6.14 10.26
CA ALA A 17 3.56 -6.00 9.52
C ALA A 17 2.41 -6.59 10.36
N THR A 18 1.79 -5.74 11.17
CA THR A 18 0.67 -6.08 12.07
C THR A 18 -0.51 -5.14 11.85
N GLY A 19 -1.73 -5.59 12.16
CA GLY A 19 -2.94 -4.80 11.94
C GLY A 19 -3.11 -4.40 10.47
N GLU A 20 -3.45 -3.13 10.23
CA GLU A 20 -3.64 -2.59 8.88
C GLU A 20 -2.39 -2.71 8.01
N TRP A 21 -1.19 -2.61 8.59
CA TRP A 21 0.05 -2.82 7.84
C TRP A 21 0.13 -4.21 7.21
N LYS A 22 -0.40 -5.24 7.89
CA LYS A 22 -0.43 -6.61 7.36
C LYS A 22 -1.53 -6.80 6.31
N LYS A 23 -2.67 -6.15 6.53
CA LYS A 23 -3.87 -6.30 5.69
C LYS A 23 -3.72 -5.53 4.38
N SER A 24 -3.38 -4.26 4.48
CA SER A 24 -3.44 -3.29 3.37
C SER A 24 -2.08 -2.66 3.07
N GLY A 25 -1.02 -3.02 3.80
CA GLY A 25 0.31 -2.48 3.53
C GLY A 25 0.93 -3.03 2.25
N ILE A 26 1.67 -2.16 1.55
CA ILE A 26 2.46 -2.51 0.37
C ILE A 26 3.93 -2.18 0.56
N CYS A 27 4.81 -3.11 0.22
CA CYS A 27 6.25 -2.88 0.20
C CYS A 27 6.64 -2.10 -1.04
N ILE A 28 7.02 -0.83 -0.89
CA ILE A 28 7.33 0.04 -2.02
C ILE A 28 8.47 1.00 -1.71
N LYS A 29 9.01 1.66 -2.75
CA LYS A 29 10.00 2.72 -2.58
C LYS A 29 9.46 3.81 -1.64
N THR A 30 10.25 4.24 -0.66
CA THR A 30 9.87 5.30 0.29
C THR A 30 9.48 6.59 -0.43
N SER A 31 10.19 6.96 -1.50
CA SER A 31 9.86 8.11 -2.34
C SER A 31 8.49 7.98 -3.01
N THR A 32 8.09 6.78 -3.43
CA THR A 32 6.76 6.52 -3.97
C THR A 32 5.70 6.58 -2.87
N CYS A 33 5.96 6.00 -1.70
CA CYS A 33 5.05 6.10 -0.55
C CYS A 33 4.75 7.58 -0.21
N ASN A 34 5.80 8.41 -0.13
CA ASN A 34 5.68 9.85 0.13
C ASN A 34 4.89 10.58 -0.97
N LYS A 35 5.07 10.23 -2.25
CA LYS A 35 4.30 10.82 -3.37
C LYS A 35 2.79 10.63 -3.18
N TYR A 36 2.38 9.48 -2.64
CA TYR A 36 0.98 9.17 -2.35
C TYR A 36 0.59 9.52 -0.90
N LYS A 37 1.39 10.33 -0.19
CA LYS A 37 1.14 10.76 1.20
C LYS A 37 0.97 9.58 2.18
N GLY A 38 1.55 8.43 1.88
CA GLY A 38 1.49 7.25 2.73
C GLY A 38 2.45 7.34 3.92
N ALA A 39 2.14 6.58 4.97
CA ALA A 39 3.03 6.36 6.09
C ALA A 39 3.92 5.15 5.82
N THR A 40 5.19 5.20 6.25
CA THR A 40 6.12 4.07 6.14
C THR A 40 6.31 3.34 7.46
N LYS A 41 6.64 2.05 7.40
CA LYS A 41 6.98 1.22 8.57
C LYS A 41 8.16 0.31 8.28
N ASP A 42 9.20 0.47 9.08
CA ASP A 42 10.39 -0.39 9.08
C ASP A 42 10.08 -1.79 9.63
N GLY A 43 10.85 -2.76 9.17
CA GLY A 43 10.77 -4.19 9.53
C GLY A 43 9.46 -4.88 9.13
N ALA A 44 8.62 -4.21 8.33
CA ALA A 44 7.33 -4.74 7.89
C ALA A 44 7.37 -5.30 6.46
N CYS A 45 8.48 -5.16 5.75
CA CYS A 45 8.74 -5.87 4.51
C CYS A 45 9.59 -7.13 4.73
N PRO A 46 9.42 -8.19 3.92
CA PRO A 46 10.18 -9.44 4.08
C PRO A 46 11.71 -9.27 4.03
N TYR A 47 12.21 -8.22 3.36
CA TYR A 47 13.65 -7.93 3.25
C TYR A 47 14.01 -6.46 3.59
N ASP A 48 13.05 -5.70 4.15
CA ASP A 48 13.11 -4.30 4.62
C ASP A 48 14.27 -3.42 4.11
N ALA A 49 14.51 -3.40 2.81
CA ALA A 49 15.65 -2.71 2.22
C ALA A 49 15.61 -1.20 2.54
N ASP A 50 16.78 -0.55 2.58
CA ASP A 50 16.90 0.86 3.02
C ASP A 50 15.93 1.82 2.33
N ASN A 51 15.64 1.59 1.05
CA ASN A 51 14.74 2.40 0.24
C ASN A 51 13.39 1.75 -0.06
N VAL A 52 13.08 0.56 0.47
CA VAL A 52 11.80 -0.13 0.29
C VAL A 52 11.21 -0.46 1.65
N LYS A 53 10.13 0.24 2.01
CA LYS A 53 9.45 0.09 3.31
C LYS A 53 8.00 -0.29 3.08
N CYS A 54 7.39 -0.86 4.12
CA CYS A 54 5.96 -1.08 4.10
C CYS A 54 5.26 0.28 4.13
N CYS A 55 4.32 0.50 3.22
CA CYS A 55 3.60 1.75 3.05
C CYS A 55 2.12 1.52 3.30
N LEU A 56 1.48 2.41 4.07
CA LEU A 56 0.03 2.53 4.17
C LEU A 56 -0.41 3.86 3.60
N ILE A 57 -1.35 3.84 2.66
CA ILE A 57 -1.92 5.03 2.05
C ILE A 57 -3.40 5.06 2.46
N ASN A 58 -3.75 5.91 3.42
CA ASN A 58 -5.08 5.99 4.01
C ASN A 58 -5.90 7.18 3.49
N GLU A 59 -5.43 7.80 2.40
CA GLU A 59 -6.12 8.88 1.70
C GLU A 59 -5.72 8.82 0.23
N CYS A 60 -6.56 8.19 -0.60
CA CYS A 60 -6.33 8.05 -2.04
C CYS A 60 -7.44 8.71 -2.88
N SER A 61 -8.45 9.28 -2.22
CA SER A 61 -9.50 10.09 -2.80
C SER A 61 -8.95 11.41 -3.33
N GLY A 62 -9.14 11.62 -4.63
CA GLY A 62 -9.16 12.94 -5.25
C GLY A 62 -10.53 13.18 -5.85
N TYR A 63 -11.58 13.04 -5.03
CA TYR A 63 -12.95 13.24 -5.46
C TYR A 63 -13.14 14.73 -5.84
N PRO A 64 -13.57 15.03 -7.08
CA PRO A 64 -13.63 16.39 -7.63
C PRO A 64 -14.68 17.29 -6.95
N ASP A 65 -15.50 16.71 -6.09
CA ASP A 65 -16.73 17.26 -5.52
C ASP A 65 -16.60 17.68 -4.04
N GLY A 66 -15.39 17.61 -3.45
CA GLY A 66 -15.13 18.12 -2.10
C GLY A 66 -15.73 17.28 -0.96
N LEU A 67 -16.26 16.10 -1.28
CA LEU A 67 -16.75 15.12 -0.30
C LEU A 67 -15.58 14.29 0.24
N GLN A 68 -15.44 14.27 1.57
CA GLN A 68 -14.48 13.42 2.27
C GLN A 68 -15.08 12.03 2.45
N TYR A 69 -14.83 11.15 1.48
CA TYR A 69 -15.00 9.72 1.67
C TYR A 69 -13.73 9.15 2.29
N TYR A 70 -13.89 8.34 3.35
CA TYR A 70 -12.78 7.52 3.83
C TYR A 70 -12.35 6.61 2.69
N SER A 71 -11.14 6.81 2.20
CA SER A 71 -10.56 6.00 1.14
C SER A 71 -9.14 5.62 1.48
N SER A 72 -8.79 4.38 1.21
CA SER A 72 -7.51 3.78 1.49
C SER A 72 -7.09 2.92 0.33
N CYS A 73 -5.78 2.84 0.11
CA CYS A 73 -5.26 1.87 -0.82
C CYS A 73 -5.31 0.48 -0.19
N ASP A 74 -5.94 -0.46 -0.89
CA ASP A 74 -6.09 -1.82 -0.42
C ASP A 74 -5.91 -2.81 -1.56
N TRP A 75 -5.65 -4.06 -1.18
CA TRP A 75 -5.49 -5.15 -2.13
C TRP A 75 -6.83 -5.55 -2.73
N THR A 76 -6.85 -5.82 -4.04
CA THR A 76 -8.10 -6.13 -4.76
C THR A 76 -8.74 -7.45 -4.33
N ASP A 77 -7.96 -8.34 -3.73
CA ASP A 77 -8.44 -9.59 -3.14
C ASP A 77 -9.01 -9.41 -1.71
N ASN A 78 -8.77 -8.25 -1.08
CA ASN A 78 -9.34 -7.92 0.21
C ASN A 78 -10.82 -7.55 0.04
N SER A 79 -11.69 -8.21 0.82
CA SER A 79 -13.16 -8.02 0.75
C SER A 79 -13.65 -6.82 1.56
N ILE A 80 -12.76 -6.02 2.13
CA ILE A 80 -13.11 -4.83 2.93
C ILE A 80 -13.67 -3.71 2.04
N CYS A 81 -13.22 -3.64 0.79
CA CYS A 81 -13.73 -2.69 -0.18
C CYS A 81 -15.12 -3.09 -0.70
N ASN A 82 -16.15 -2.44 -0.16
CA ASN A 82 -17.56 -2.66 -0.54
C ASN A 82 -18.05 -1.72 -1.67
N ASP A 83 -17.18 -0.83 -2.15
CA ASP A 83 -17.54 0.24 -3.09
C ASP A 83 -16.61 0.25 -4.33
N ILE A 84 -16.54 1.38 -5.03
CA ILE A 84 -15.79 1.56 -6.27
C ILE A 84 -14.28 1.47 -6.00
N ARG A 85 -13.60 0.64 -6.81
CA ARG A 85 -12.14 0.63 -6.86
C ARG A 85 -11.63 1.57 -7.95
N VAL A 86 -10.89 2.60 -7.54
CA VAL A 86 -10.33 3.61 -8.46
C VAL A 86 -8.90 3.24 -8.84
N THR A 87 -8.61 3.24 -10.14
CA THR A 87 -7.25 3.02 -10.67
C THR A 87 -6.40 4.28 -10.54
N ASP A 88 -5.08 4.13 -10.57
CA ASP A 88 -4.11 5.23 -10.65
C ASP A 88 -4.07 6.18 -9.43
N LYS A 89 -4.83 5.87 -8.38
CA LYS A 89 -4.84 6.58 -7.10
C LYS A 89 -3.92 5.98 -6.05
N CYS A 90 -3.45 4.76 -6.28
CA CYS A 90 -2.56 4.01 -5.41
C CYS A 90 -1.32 3.57 -6.17
N ALA A 91 -0.24 3.36 -5.44
CA ALA A 91 0.96 2.78 -6.00
C ALA A 91 0.80 1.25 -6.17
N GLY A 92 1.82 0.51 -6.62
CA GLY A 92 1.77 -0.96 -6.55
C GLY A 92 1.12 -1.72 -7.71
N GLY A 93 0.47 -1.04 -8.65
CA GLY A 93 -0.06 -1.66 -9.86
C GLY A 93 -1.54 -2.03 -9.78
N SER A 94 -2.00 -2.97 -10.60
CA SER A 94 -3.43 -3.22 -10.83
C SER A 94 -4.16 -3.93 -9.69
N ASN A 95 -3.43 -4.57 -8.77
CA ASN A 95 -3.97 -5.32 -7.65
C ASN A 95 -3.94 -4.55 -6.32
N TYR A 96 -3.50 -3.29 -6.33
CA TYR A 96 -3.54 -2.39 -5.19
C TYR A 96 -4.23 -1.09 -5.59
N LYS A 97 -5.49 -0.94 -5.19
CA LYS A 97 -6.38 0.10 -5.71
C LYS A 97 -6.95 0.94 -4.58
N CYS A 98 -7.40 2.13 -4.92
CA CYS A 98 -8.08 2.99 -3.97
C CYS A 98 -9.49 2.47 -3.77
N CYS A 99 -9.84 2.24 -2.51
CA CYS A 99 -11.19 2.07 -2.01
C CYS A 99 -11.35 3.05 -0.84
#